data_AF-A0A950VJE0-F1
#
_entry.id   AF-A0A950VJE0-F1
#
_cell.length_a   1.000
_cell.length_b   1.000
_cell.length_c   1.000
_cell.angle_alpha   90.00
_cell.angle_beta   90.00
_cell.angle_gamma   90.00
#
_symmetry.space_group_name_H-M   'P 1'
#
loop_
_entity.id
_entity.type
_entity.pdbx_description
1 polymer ?
#
loop_
_entity_poly.entity_id
_entity_poly.type
_entity_poly.pdbx_seq_one_letter_code
_entity_poly.pdbx_strand_id
1 'polypeptide(L)'
;MPAKVILQVTKGKLQGQEFVFDERTTCILGRADDCNPRLPNDIHHAAISRHHCLLDINPPDIRVRDFGSRNGTFVNGSKIGQR
;
A
#
# COMPACT_ATOMS: atom_id res chain seq x y z
N MET A 1 6.45 -3.15 25.20
CA MET A 1 6.73 -2.24 24.07
C MET A 1 5.54 -2.31 23.13
N PRO A 2 4.93 -1.18 22.73
CA PRO A 2 3.86 -1.23 21.74
C PRO A 2 4.42 -1.79 20.42
N ALA A 3 3.71 -2.73 19.81
CA ALA A 3 4.07 -3.23 18.49
C ALA A 3 3.88 -2.11 17.46
N LYS A 4 4.77 -2.04 16.47
CA LYS A 4 4.67 -1.05 15.38
C LYS A 4 4.91 -1.71 14.04
N VAL A 5 4.23 -1.23 13.02
CA VAL A 5 4.41 -1.62 11.62
C VAL A 5 5.04 -0.45 10.89
N ILE A 6 6.11 -0.70 10.14
CA ILE A 6 6.81 0.33 9.35
C ILE A 6 6.70 -0.08 7.89
N LEU A 7 6.02 0.74 7.09
CA LEU A 7 5.97 0.59 5.63
C LEU A 7 7.02 1.51 5.01
N GLN A 8 8.06 0.92 4.45
CA GLN A 8 9.13 1.65 3.77
C GLN A 8 9.02 1.49 2.26
N VAL A 9 9.07 2.60 1.53
CA VAL A 9 9.12 2.58 0.07
C VAL A 9 10.55 2.27 -0.38
N THR A 10 10.79 1.06 -0.88
CA THR A 10 12.13 0.59 -1.27
C THR A 10 12.54 0.98 -2.69
N LYS A 11 11.57 1.27 -3.57
CA LYS A 11 11.79 1.59 -5.00
C LYS A 11 10.75 2.59 -5.51
N GLY A 12 11.11 3.34 -6.55
CA GLY A 12 10.24 4.32 -7.21
C GLY A 12 10.51 5.76 -6.78
N LYS A 13 9.68 6.71 -7.23
CA LYS A 13 9.90 8.14 -6.95
C LYS A 13 9.79 8.53 -5.47
N LEU A 14 9.09 7.72 -4.68
CA LEU A 14 8.92 7.92 -3.24
C LEU A 14 9.93 7.10 -2.42
N GLN A 15 10.99 6.58 -3.03
CA GLN A 15 11.99 5.77 -2.35
C GLN A 15 12.55 6.49 -1.10
N GLY A 16 12.63 5.77 0.00
CA GLY A 16 13.07 6.28 1.30
C GLY A 16 11.95 6.86 2.16
N GLN A 17 10.72 6.97 1.65
CA GLN A 17 9.58 7.36 2.47
C GLN A 17 9.18 6.23 3.41
N GLU A 18 8.92 6.56 4.67
CA GLU A 18 8.51 5.63 5.71
C GLU A 18 7.16 6.07 6.30
N PHE A 19 6.28 5.10 6.50
CA PHE A 19 5.02 5.28 7.19
C PHE A 19 5.03 4.38 8.42
N VAL A 20 4.99 5.00 9.59
CA VAL A 20 5.03 4.31 10.88
C VAL A 20 3.61 4.26 11.45
N PHE A 21 3.19 3.06 11.83
CA PHE A 21 1.88 2.82 12.42
C PHE A 21 2.06 2.10 13.76
N ASP A 22 1.66 2.75 14.83
CA ASP A 22 1.66 2.25 16.21
C ASP A 22 0.25 1.90 16.72
N GLU A 23 -0.79 2.27 15.97
CA GLU A 23 -2.19 1.96 16.26
C GLU A 23 -2.87 1.20 15.12
N ARG A 24 -4.04 0.63 15.41
CA ARG A 24 -4.87 -0.02 14.38
C ARG A 24 -5.39 1.02 13.40
N THR A 25 -5.06 0.84 12.12
CA THR A 25 -5.52 1.75 11.07
C THR A 25 -5.81 1.01 9.77
N THR A 26 -6.60 1.64 8.91
CA THR A 26 -6.89 1.12 7.58
C THR A 26 -6.47 2.14 6.54
N CYS A 27 -5.62 1.69 5.63
CA CYS A 27 -4.98 2.51 4.62
C CYS A 27 -5.36 1.99 3.25
N ILE A 28 -5.86 2.85 2.36
CA ILE A 28 -6.06 2.50 0.96
C ILE A 28 -4.84 3.00 0.20
N LEU A 29 -4.15 2.09 -0.48
CA LEU A 29 -3.04 2.42 -1.36
C LEU A 29 -3.56 2.61 -2.79
N GLY A 30 -3.21 3.73 -3.39
CA GLY A 30 -3.61 4.04 -4.75
C GLY A 30 -3.27 5.47 -5.15
N ARG A 31 -3.72 5.85 -6.34
CA ARG A 31 -3.52 7.19 -6.91
C ARG A 31 -4.69 8.16 -6.71
N ALA A 32 -5.81 7.69 -6.16
CA ALA A 32 -6.94 8.56 -5.87
C ALA A 32 -6.63 9.46 -4.67
N ASP A 33 -7.35 10.58 -4.57
CA ASP A 33 -7.09 11.61 -3.55
C ASP A 33 -7.54 11.18 -2.15
N ASP A 34 -8.40 10.16 -2.06
CA ASP A 34 -8.86 9.51 -0.83
C ASP A 34 -7.93 8.40 -0.33
N CYS A 35 -6.84 8.11 -1.06
CA CYS A 35 -5.86 7.09 -0.66
C CYS A 35 -4.86 7.65 0.36
N ASN A 36 -4.49 6.82 1.32
CA ASN A 36 -3.42 7.11 2.27
C ASN A 36 -2.71 5.80 2.63
N PRO A 37 -1.45 5.58 2.20
CA PRO A 37 -0.60 6.50 1.44
C PRO A 37 -1.08 6.81 0.02
N ARG A 38 -1.10 8.10 -0.35
CA ARG A 38 -1.41 8.55 -1.71
C ARG A 38 -0.17 8.48 -2.59
N LEU A 39 -0.29 7.76 -3.69
CA LEU A 39 0.73 7.74 -4.73
C LEU A 39 0.46 8.86 -5.75
N PRO A 40 1.50 9.53 -6.28
CA PRO A 40 1.34 10.58 -7.27
C PRO A 40 0.54 10.10 -8.47
N ASN A 41 -0.40 10.93 -8.93
CA ASN A 41 -1.14 10.65 -10.15
C ASN A 41 -0.34 11.08 -11.40
N ASP A 42 0.84 10.49 -11.59
CA ASP A 42 1.71 10.76 -12.74
C ASP A 42 1.88 9.52 -13.63
N ILE A 43 2.52 9.69 -14.79
CA ILE A 43 2.76 8.61 -15.75
C ILE A 43 3.62 7.47 -15.18
N HIS A 44 4.46 7.76 -14.18
CA HIS A 44 5.34 6.77 -13.57
C HIS A 44 4.59 5.84 -12.61
N HIS A 45 3.44 6.27 -12.09
CA HIS A 45 2.57 5.45 -11.24
C HIS A 45 1.30 4.98 -11.97
N ALA A 46 1.19 5.21 -13.29
CA ALA A 46 0.03 4.81 -14.09
C ALA A 46 -0.23 3.29 -14.08
N ALA A 47 0.78 2.49 -13.73
CA ALA A 47 0.70 1.05 -13.47
C ALA A 47 -0.18 0.71 -12.23
N ILE A 48 -0.30 1.64 -11.30
CA ILE A 48 -1.02 1.48 -10.04
C ILE A 48 -2.46 1.96 -10.25
N SER A 49 -3.42 1.27 -9.63
CA SER A 49 -4.84 1.64 -9.77
C SER A 49 -5.15 2.87 -8.91
N ARG A 50 -6.26 3.55 -9.21
CA ARG A 50 -6.78 4.63 -8.34
C ARG A 50 -7.02 4.14 -6.92
N HIS A 51 -7.67 2.98 -6.79
CA HIS A 51 -7.77 2.18 -5.58
C HIS A 51 -7.13 0.83 -5.89
N HIS A 52 -5.93 0.57 -5.38
CA HIS A 52 -5.14 -0.60 -5.77
C HIS A 52 -5.26 -1.72 -4.75
N CYS A 53 -4.96 -1.43 -3.50
CA CYS A 53 -5.09 -2.38 -2.41
C CYS A 53 -5.43 -1.69 -1.09
N LEU A 54 -5.96 -2.47 -0.17
CA LEU A 54 -6.23 -2.11 1.22
C LEU A 54 -5.14 -2.71 2.10
N LEU A 55 -4.64 -1.91 3.03
CA LEU A 55 -3.77 -2.31 4.11
C LEU A 55 -4.58 -2.18 5.41
N ASP A 56 -4.88 -3.31 6.04
CA ASP A 56 -5.47 -3.38 7.38
C ASP A 56 -4.32 -3.61 8.36
N ILE A 57 -3.92 -2.55 9.04
CA ILE A 57 -2.77 -2.50 9.92
C ILE A 57 -3.27 -2.69 11.35
N ASN A 58 -2.81 -3.75 11.99
CA ASN A 58 -3.14 -4.09 13.37
C ASN A 58 -1.87 -4.56 14.07
N PRO A 59 -0.98 -3.63 14.48
CA PRO A 59 0.35 -3.99 14.95
C PRO A 59 0.31 -5.08 16.03
N PRO A 60 1.14 -6.13 15.94
CA PRO A 60 2.27 -6.30 15.00
C PRO A 60 1.88 -6.77 13.59
N ASP A 61 0.62 -7.11 13.36
CA ASP A 61 0.15 -7.72 12.13
C ASP A 61 -0.26 -6.69 11.09
N ILE A 62 -0.16 -7.08 9.82
CA ILE A 62 -0.71 -6.34 8.69
C ILE A 62 -1.36 -7.32 7.71
N ARG A 63 -2.52 -6.95 7.18
CA ARG A 63 -3.21 -7.68 6.12
C ARG A 63 -3.28 -6.82 4.88
N VAL A 64 -3.02 -7.45 3.73
CA VAL A 64 -3.10 -6.80 2.41
C VAL A 64 -4.24 -7.44 1.64
N ARG A 65 -5.12 -6.60 1.06
CA ARG A 65 -6.21 -7.04 0.19
C ARG A 65 -6.17 -6.27 -1.13
N ASP A 66 -6.08 -6.98 -2.25
CA ASP A 66 -6.18 -6.36 -3.58
C ASP A 66 -7.64 -5.98 -3.89
N PHE A 67 -7.85 -4.84 -4.54
CA PHE A 67 -9.19 -4.36 -4.96
C PHE A 67 -9.50 -4.66 -6.43
N GLY A 68 -8.93 -5.72 -7.00
CA GLY A 68 -9.05 -6.01 -8.42
C GLY A 68 -8.19 -5.05 -9.24
N SER A 69 -6.95 -4.83 -8.79
CA SER A 69 -6.07 -3.89 -9.46
C SER A 69 -5.66 -4.39 -10.86
N ARG A 70 -5.35 -3.45 -11.78
CA ARG A 70 -5.06 -3.80 -13.18
C ARG A 70 -3.84 -4.72 -13.32
N ASN A 71 -2.79 -4.41 -12.57
CA ASN A 71 -1.54 -5.16 -12.62
C ASN A 71 -1.46 -6.25 -11.52
N GLY A 72 -2.37 -6.19 -10.55
CA GLY A 72 -2.40 -7.04 -9.37
C GLY A 72 -1.45 -6.58 -8.26
N THR A 73 -1.72 -7.07 -7.05
CA THR A 73 -0.87 -6.88 -5.87
C THR A 73 -0.04 -8.13 -5.60
N PHE A 74 1.23 -7.93 -5.20
CA PHE A 74 2.16 -9.00 -4.89
C PHE A 74 2.63 -8.91 -3.44
N VAL A 75 2.64 -10.03 -2.72
CA VAL A 75 3.17 -10.17 -1.37
C VAL A 75 4.22 -11.26 -1.40
N ASN A 76 5.47 -10.94 -1.03
CA ASN A 76 6.61 -11.87 -1.07
C ASN A 76 6.78 -12.56 -2.43
N GLY A 77 6.59 -11.82 -3.53
CA GLY A 77 6.67 -12.33 -4.89
C GLY A 77 5.43 -13.11 -5.37
N SER A 78 4.49 -13.43 -4.47
CA SER A 78 3.25 -14.13 -4.80
C SER A 78 2.13 -13.15 -5.09
N LYS A 79 1.45 -13.33 -6.22
CA LYS A 79 0.31 -12.50 -6.60
C LYS A 79 -0.91 -12.87 -5.76
N ILE A 80 -1.51 -11.90 -5.07
CA ILE A 80 -2.65 -12.13 -4.16
C ILE A 80 -4.00 -11.77 -4.78
N GLY A 81 -4.00 -11.04 -5.89
CA GLY A 81 -5.22 -10.63 -6.58
C GLY A 81 -4.92 -9.82 -7.83
N GLN A 82 -5.89 -9.81 -8.74
CA GLN A 82 -5.98 -9.00 -9.95
C GLN A 82 -7.42 -9.17 -10.49
N ARG A 83 -7.89 -8.17 -11.25
CA ARG A 83 -9.13 -8.29 -12.03
C ARG A 83 -8.92 -9.03 -13.34
#